data_AF-A0A974X0Z0-F1
#
_entry.id   AF-A0A974X0Z0-F1
#
_cell.length_a   1.000
_cell.length_b   1.000
_cell.length_c   1.000
_cell.angle_alpha   90.00
_cell.angle_beta   90.00
_cell.angle_gamma   90.00
#
_symmetry.space_group_name_H-M   'P 1'
#
loop_
_entity.id
_entity.type
_entity.pdbx_description
1 polymer ?
#
loop_
_entity_poly.entity_id
_entity_poly.type
_entity_poly.pdbx_seq_one_letter_code
_entity_poly.pdbx_strand_id
1 'polypeptide(L)'
;MNPQSPTPTTRAGTAGLLENLMATVRTEFRDEVLVFAADDPIFGGGACRVGGCERSARGQQMCQGHRQRWAQAGRPDLEGFITSTDSRWRRGRPNMVCSVIDCGYGSSRRGMCVLHAQRWERAGRPDRAAWLADPLPVKAPAPGATCHLSSSSRSPTPCSVVATTGAAGAHQRW
;
A
#
# COMPACT_ATOMS: atom_id res chain seq x y z
N MET A 1 56.19 8.94 38.89
CA MET A 1 55.61 8.51 37.60
C MET A 1 54.14 8.22 37.81
N ASN A 2 53.22 8.92 37.14
CA ASN A 2 51.77 8.72 37.28
C ASN A 2 51.25 7.98 36.04
N PRO A 3 50.58 6.81 36.16
CA PRO A 3 50.04 6.10 35.02
C PRO A 3 48.82 6.86 34.45
N GLN A 4 48.86 7.19 33.16
CA GLN A 4 47.70 7.71 32.44
C GLN A 4 46.71 6.57 32.19
N SER A 5 45.52 6.69 32.79
CA SER A 5 44.36 5.86 32.45
C SER A 5 43.91 6.15 31.01
N PRO A 6 43.49 5.13 30.23
CA PRO A 6 42.99 5.36 28.88
C PRO A 6 41.66 6.11 28.91
N THR A 7 41.53 7.10 28.03
CA THR A 7 40.29 7.85 27.82
C THR A 7 39.21 6.95 27.21
N PRO A 8 37.94 7.09 27.62
CA PRO A 8 36.85 6.34 27.02
C PRO A 8 36.66 6.80 25.57
N THR A 9 36.77 5.88 24.63
CA THR A 9 36.38 6.09 23.23
C THR A 9 34.87 6.30 23.19
N THR A 10 34.45 7.56 23.05
CA THR A 10 33.05 7.91 22.74
C THR A 10 32.65 7.18 21.46
N ARG A 11 31.65 6.29 21.55
CA ARG A 11 30.98 5.73 20.37
C ARG A 11 30.47 6.88 19.53
N ALA A 12 31.13 7.14 18.39
CA ALA A 12 30.67 8.10 17.39
C ALA A 12 29.22 7.73 17.03
N GLY A 13 28.29 8.57 17.47
CA GLY A 13 26.87 8.39 17.26
C GLY A 13 26.54 8.45 15.77
N THR A 14 25.38 7.91 15.44
CA THR A 14 24.71 7.94 14.13
C THR A 14 24.76 9.28 13.39
N ALA A 15 25.00 10.39 14.09
CA ALA A 15 25.22 11.72 13.54
C ALA A 15 26.28 11.77 12.41
N GLY A 16 27.40 11.05 12.54
CA GLY A 16 28.45 11.03 11.50
C GLY A 16 28.15 10.10 10.32
N LEU A 17 27.33 9.08 10.50
CA LEU A 17 27.08 8.07 9.46
C LEU A 17 26.18 8.59 8.34
N LEU A 18 25.12 9.32 8.70
CA LEU A 18 24.23 9.93 7.71
C LEU A 18 24.97 10.97 6.88
N GLU A 19 25.80 11.80 7.52
CA GLU A 19 26.58 12.83 6.84
C GLU A 19 27.59 12.22 5.85
N ASN A 20 28.29 11.17 6.25
CA ASN A 20 29.16 10.40 5.36
C ASN A 20 28.39 9.74 4.20
N LEU A 21 27.20 9.20 4.47
CA LEU A 21 26.34 8.62 3.43
C LEU A 21 25.93 9.68 2.41
N MET A 22 25.42 10.83 2.88
CA MET A 22 24.97 11.91 2.01
C MET A 22 26.13 12.54 1.23
N ALA A 23 27.33 12.61 1.79
CA ALA A 23 28.52 13.05 1.08
C ALA A 23 28.92 12.10 -0.06
N THR A 24 28.69 10.79 0.11
CA THR A 24 29.11 9.75 -0.86
C THR A 24 28.05 9.48 -1.93
N VAL A 25 26.76 9.52 -1.58
CA VAL A 25 25.67 9.24 -2.50
C VAL A 25 25.55 10.34 -3.55
N ARG A 26 25.45 9.95 -4.84
CA ARG A 26 25.23 10.87 -5.96
C ARG A 26 23.94 11.68 -5.77
N THR A 27 23.93 12.93 -6.22
CA THR A 27 22.84 13.89 -6.00
C THR A 27 21.48 13.40 -6.46
N GLU A 28 21.42 12.66 -7.57
CA GLU A 28 20.17 12.14 -8.16
C GLU A 28 19.51 11.06 -7.28
N PHE A 29 20.22 10.54 -6.27
CA PHE A 29 19.73 9.52 -5.34
C PHE A 29 19.46 10.08 -3.93
N ARG A 30 19.50 11.41 -3.77
CA ARG A 30 19.25 12.08 -2.49
C ARG A 30 17.79 12.50 -2.29
N ASP A 31 16.97 12.46 -3.34
CA ASP A 31 15.54 12.80 -3.24
C ASP A 31 14.77 11.75 -2.43
N GLU A 32 13.74 12.19 -1.70
CA GLU A 32 12.84 11.29 -0.96
C GLU A 32 12.12 10.30 -1.89
N VAL A 33 11.88 10.72 -3.15
CA VAL A 33 11.23 9.92 -4.18
C VAL A 33 12.11 9.89 -5.41
N LEU A 34 12.67 8.71 -5.69
CA LEU A 34 13.45 8.47 -6.90
C LEU A 34 12.52 8.08 -8.06
N VAL A 35 12.48 8.91 -9.10
CA VAL A 35 11.67 8.68 -10.31
C VAL A 35 12.60 8.38 -11.48
N PHE A 36 12.41 7.21 -12.10
CA PHE A 36 13.18 6.80 -13.27
C PHE A 36 12.28 6.73 -14.50
N ALA A 37 12.81 7.19 -15.63
CA ALA A 37 12.11 7.09 -16.90
C ALA A 37 11.88 5.61 -17.29
N ALA A 38 10.83 5.35 -18.05
CA ALA A 38 10.48 3.98 -18.42
C ALA A 38 11.55 3.29 -19.29
N ASP A 39 12.29 4.10 -20.04
CA ASP A 39 13.40 3.75 -20.93
C ASP A 39 14.79 3.88 -20.27
N ASP A 40 14.86 4.17 -18.96
CA ASP A 40 16.14 4.16 -18.24
C ASP A 40 16.85 2.80 -18.40
N PRO A 41 18.15 2.77 -18.77
CA PRO A 41 18.84 1.54 -19.12
C PRO A 41 19.08 0.58 -17.94
N ILE A 42 18.97 1.07 -16.70
CA ILE A 42 19.24 0.30 -15.48
C ILE A 42 17.95 0.01 -14.71
N PHE A 43 17.12 1.04 -14.52
CA PHE A 43 15.89 0.97 -13.73
C PHE A 43 14.64 0.75 -14.59
N GLY A 44 14.73 1.12 -15.87
CA GLY A 44 13.70 0.92 -16.87
C GLY A 44 13.74 -0.46 -17.52
N GLY A 45 12.67 -0.78 -18.23
CA GLY A 45 12.56 -2.01 -19.03
C GLY A 45 12.06 -1.73 -20.44
N GLY A 46 12.20 -0.46 -20.89
CA GLY A 46 11.48 0.12 -22.01
C GLY A 46 10.09 0.61 -21.62
N ALA A 47 9.51 1.51 -22.41
CA ALA A 47 8.13 1.95 -22.21
C ALA A 47 7.12 0.83 -22.51
N CYS A 48 6.01 0.81 -21.78
CA CYS A 48 4.87 -0.05 -22.12
C CYS A 48 4.32 0.35 -23.50
N ARG A 49 4.20 -0.61 -24.43
CA ARG A 49 3.73 -0.34 -25.80
C ARG A 49 2.24 0.01 -25.92
N VAL A 50 1.45 -0.17 -24.86
CA VAL A 50 0.06 0.29 -24.83
C VAL A 50 0.04 1.82 -24.86
N GLY A 51 -0.57 2.39 -25.90
CA GLY A 51 -0.63 3.85 -26.10
C GLY A 51 -1.18 4.60 -24.89
N GLY A 52 -0.45 5.63 -24.44
CA GLY A 52 -0.82 6.41 -23.25
C GLY A 52 -0.51 5.74 -21.91
N CYS A 53 0.30 4.67 -21.88
CA CYS A 53 0.81 4.08 -20.64
C CYS A 53 2.28 4.44 -20.41
N GLU A 54 2.57 5.24 -19.39
CA GLU A 54 3.92 5.73 -19.08
C GLU A 54 4.77 4.77 -18.22
N ARG A 55 4.26 3.56 -17.95
CA ARG A 55 4.92 2.61 -17.03
C ARG A 55 5.98 1.79 -17.75
N SER A 56 7.06 1.45 -17.06
CA SER A 56 8.10 0.56 -17.58
C SER A 56 7.56 -0.84 -17.87
N ALA A 57 7.96 -1.39 -19.01
CA ALA A 57 7.70 -2.76 -19.39
C ALA A 57 8.46 -3.72 -18.48
N ARG A 58 7.85 -4.88 -18.23
CA ARG A 58 8.42 -5.97 -17.41
C ARG A 58 8.40 -7.32 -18.14
N GLY A 59 7.95 -7.34 -19.39
CA GLY A 59 7.86 -8.54 -20.23
C GLY A 59 6.78 -8.41 -21.29
N GLN A 60 6.97 -9.06 -22.44
CA GLN A 60 6.11 -8.91 -23.63
C GLN A 60 5.89 -7.45 -24.03
N GLN A 61 6.88 -6.58 -23.80
CA GLN A 61 6.83 -5.14 -24.11
C GLN A 61 5.67 -4.38 -23.43
N MET A 62 5.16 -4.92 -22.31
CA MET A 62 4.07 -4.34 -21.53
C MET A 62 4.45 -4.19 -20.06
N CYS A 63 3.85 -3.22 -19.39
CA CYS A 63 3.91 -3.15 -17.93
C CYS A 63 3.23 -4.36 -17.28
N GLN A 64 3.50 -4.61 -16.00
CA GLN A 64 2.93 -5.75 -15.25
C GLN A 64 1.38 -5.80 -15.32
N GLY A 65 0.72 -4.65 -15.23
CA GLY A 65 -0.75 -4.57 -15.25
C GLY A 65 -1.37 -4.95 -16.60
N HIS A 66 -0.76 -4.53 -17.71
CA HIS A 66 -1.24 -4.88 -19.05
C HIS A 66 -0.90 -6.31 -19.41
N ARG A 67 0.31 -6.79 -19.05
CA ARG A 67 0.68 -8.20 -19.18
C ARG A 67 -0.28 -9.12 -18.42
N GLN A 68 -0.68 -8.75 -17.21
CA GLN A 68 -1.65 -9.52 -16.43
C GLN A 68 -3.02 -9.54 -17.10
N ARG A 69 -3.49 -8.40 -17.65
CA ARG A 69 -4.76 -8.31 -18.37
C ARG A 69 -4.75 -9.17 -19.64
N TRP A 70 -3.65 -9.13 -20.39
CA TRP A 70 -3.44 -9.98 -21.57
C TRP A 70 -3.50 -11.46 -21.22
N ALA A 71 -2.81 -11.87 -20.14
CA ALA A 71 -2.85 -13.25 -19.67
C ALA A 71 -4.26 -13.67 -19.21
N GLN A 72 -4.99 -12.79 -18.52
CA GLN A 72 -6.38 -13.03 -18.10
C GLN A 72 -7.36 -13.12 -19.28
N ALA A 73 -7.06 -12.43 -20.38
CA ALA A 73 -7.83 -12.52 -21.62
C ALA A 73 -7.51 -13.79 -22.45
N GLY A 74 -6.72 -14.72 -21.92
CA GLY A 74 -6.37 -15.95 -22.60
C GLY A 74 -5.19 -15.82 -23.56
N ARG A 75 -4.36 -14.78 -23.40
CA ARG A 75 -3.19 -14.52 -24.27
C ARG A 75 -3.54 -14.42 -25.77
N PRO A 76 -4.45 -13.49 -26.15
CA PRO A 76 -4.75 -13.23 -27.55
C PRO A 76 -3.52 -12.72 -28.31
N ASP A 77 -3.66 -12.46 -29.61
CA ASP A 77 -2.60 -11.80 -30.38
C ASP A 77 -2.07 -10.55 -29.67
N LEU A 78 -0.74 -10.42 -29.63
CA LEU A 78 -0.06 -9.43 -28.81
C LEU A 78 -0.29 -8.01 -29.35
N GLU A 79 -0.13 -7.81 -30.66
CA GLU A 79 -0.26 -6.49 -31.28
C GLU A 79 -1.71 -6.02 -31.25
N GLY A 80 -2.65 -6.90 -31.60
CA GLY A 80 -4.08 -6.62 -31.51
C GLY A 80 -4.51 -6.27 -30.09
N PHE A 81 -3.94 -6.93 -29.07
CA PHE A 81 -4.20 -6.58 -27.68
C PHE A 81 -3.60 -5.23 -27.29
N ILE A 82 -2.34 -4.96 -27.65
CA ILE A 82 -1.65 -3.70 -27.32
C ILE A 82 -2.43 -2.49 -27.86
N THR A 83 -2.94 -2.58 -29.09
CA THR A 83 -3.70 -1.49 -29.73
C THR A 83 -5.09 -1.31 -29.13
N SER A 84 -5.75 -2.39 -28.69
CA SER A 84 -7.15 -2.34 -28.24
C SER A 84 -7.33 -2.14 -26.73
N THR A 85 -6.33 -2.47 -25.91
CA THR A 85 -6.47 -2.42 -24.46
C THR A 85 -6.43 -1.00 -23.90
N ASP A 86 -7.36 -0.67 -22.99
CA ASP A 86 -7.36 0.58 -22.23
C ASP A 86 -6.02 0.77 -21.47
N SER A 87 -5.38 1.92 -21.64
CA SER A 87 -4.12 2.32 -21.01
C SER A 87 -4.25 2.53 -19.50
N ARG A 88 -5.46 2.82 -19.02
CA ARG A 88 -5.74 3.08 -17.61
C ARG A 88 -5.39 1.88 -16.75
N TRP A 89 -4.60 2.16 -15.75
CA TRP A 89 -4.20 1.16 -14.76
C TRP A 89 -5.31 0.93 -13.74
N ARG A 90 -5.63 -0.33 -13.43
CA ARG A 90 -6.67 -0.64 -12.43
C ARG A 90 -6.36 -0.05 -11.05
N ARG A 91 -5.08 0.00 -10.63
CA ARG A 91 -4.73 0.58 -9.32
C ARG A 91 -4.69 2.11 -9.30
N GLY A 92 -4.76 2.77 -10.46
CA GLY A 92 -4.97 4.22 -10.53
C GLY A 92 -6.44 4.61 -10.39
N ARG A 93 -7.37 3.64 -10.39
CA ARG A 93 -8.77 3.92 -10.07
C ARG A 93 -8.92 4.00 -8.55
N PRO A 94 -9.84 4.85 -8.04
CA PRO A 94 -10.20 4.84 -6.63
C PRO A 94 -10.53 3.42 -6.19
N ASN A 95 -10.07 3.04 -5.00
CA ASN A 95 -10.47 1.77 -4.42
C ASN A 95 -12.00 1.75 -4.31
N MET A 96 -12.62 0.70 -4.83
CA MET A 96 -14.07 0.51 -4.65
C MET A 96 -14.39 0.43 -3.16
N VAL A 97 -15.51 1.00 -2.75
CA VAL A 97 -16.01 0.88 -1.38
C VAL A 97 -16.86 -0.39 -1.21
N CYS A 98 -16.95 -0.87 0.03
CA CYS A 98 -17.81 -1.98 0.40
C CYS A 98 -19.28 -1.66 0.05
N SER A 99 -19.99 -2.62 -0.54
CA SER A 99 -21.40 -2.47 -0.94
C SER A 99 -22.39 -2.42 0.24
N VAL A 100 -21.95 -2.74 1.46
CA VAL A 100 -22.75 -2.52 2.67
C VAL A 100 -22.82 -1.03 2.95
N ILE A 101 -24.04 -0.50 3.07
CA ILE A 101 -24.31 0.91 3.38
C ILE A 101 -23.60 1.30 4.69
N ASP A 102 -23.04 2.51 4.73
CA ASP A 102 -22.29 3.07 5.87
C ASP A 102 -21.03 2.32 6.32
N CYS A 103 -20.60 1.28 5.60
CA CYS A 103 -19.38 0.54 5.94
C CYS A 103 -18.11 1.38 5.68
N GLY A 104 -18.03 2.07 4.53
CA GLY A 104 -16.89 2.92 4.16
C GLY A 104 -15.55 2.23 3.88
N TYR A 105 -15.36 0.97 4.30
CA TYR A 105 -14.14 0.21 4.04
C TYR A 105 -13.96 -0.15 2.56
N GLY A 106 -12.71 -0.34 2.13
CA GLY A 106 -12.40 -0.79 0.78
C GLY A 106 -12.94 -2.20 0.46
N SER A 107 -13.52 -2.36 -0.73
CA SER A 107 -13.97 -3.64 -1.27
C SER A 107 -12.78 -4.51 -1.67
N SER A 108 -12.84 -5.79 -1.31
CA SER A 108 -11.83 -6.80 -1.63
C SER A 108 -12.39 -7.99 -2.40
N ARG A 109 -13.58 -8.49 -2.01
CA ARG A 109 -14.18 -9.72 -2.56
C ARG A 109 -15.66 -9.48 -2.78
N ARG A 110 -16.14 -9.74 -4.00
CA ARG A 110 -17.59 -9.70 -4.34
C ARG A 110 -18.26 -8.36 -3.97
N GLY A 111 -17.53 -7.25 -4.08
CA GLY A 111 -18.00 -5.91 -3.72
C GLY A 111 -18.02 -5.62 -2.21
N MET A 112 -17.63 -6.55 -1.34
CA MET A 112 -17.61 -6.38 0.11
C MET A 112 -16.17 -6.17 0.62
N CYS A 113 -16.02 -5.50 1.76
CA CYS A 113 -14.76 -5.50 2.50
C CYS A 113 -14.42 -6.93 2.97
N VAL A 114 -13.16 -7.15 3.38
CA VAL A 114 -12.71 -8.49 3.82
C VAL A 114 -13.58 -9.03 4.96
N LEU A 115 -13.99 -8.17 5.90
CA LEU A 115 -14.75 -8.57 7.09
C LEU A 115 -16.18 -9.01 6.74
N HIS A 116 -16.91 -8.22 5.93
CA HIS A 116 -18.25 -8.59 5.46
C HIS A 116 -18.22 -9.82 4.54
N ALA A 117 -17.26 -9.89 3.62
CA ALA A 117 -17.11 -11.04 2.73
C ALA A 117 -16.87 -12.35 3.51
N GLN A 118 -15.99 -12.32 4.51
CA GLN A 118 -15.72 -13.50 5.34
C GLN A 118 -16.94 -13.96 6.13
N ARG A 119 -17.75 -13.03 6.67
CA ARG A 119 -18.96 -13.43 7.42
C ARG A 119 -20.03 -14.01 6.52
N TRP A 120 -20.23 -13.43 5.35
CA TRP A 120 -21.13 -13.98 4.34
C TRP A 120 -20.70 -15.38 3.90
N GLU A 121 -19.40 -15.59 3.69
CA GLU A 121 -18.83 -16.90 3.39
C GLU A 121 -19.06 -17.91 4.53
N ARG A 122 -18.83 -17.51 5.79
CA ARG A 122 -19.07 -18.36 6.97
C ARG A 122 -20.55 -18.67 7.21
N ALA A 123 -21.45 -17.77 6.82
CA ALA A 123 -22.89 -17.99 6.90
C ALA A 123 -23.45 -18.89 5.78
N GLY A 124 -22.58 -19.51 4.98
CA GLY A 124 -23.01 -20.42 3.91
C GLY A 124 -23.40 -19.72 2.61
N ARG A 125 -22.98 -18.46 2.42
CA ARG A 125 -23.23 -17.67 1.20
C ARG A 125 -24.74 -17.50 0.90
N PRO A 126 -25.53 -16.98 1.86
CA PRO A 126 -26.96 -16.71 1.66
C PRO A 126 -27.17 -15.68 0.53
N ASP A 127 -28.43 -15.39 0.20
CA ASP A 127 -28.74 -14.38 -0.83
C ASP A 127 -27.98 -13.07 -0.57
N ARG A 128 -27.31 -12.57 -1.62
CA ARG A 128 -26.39 -11.44 -1.50
C ARG A 128 -27.15 -10.14 -1.26
N ALA A 129 -28.28 -9.92 -1.93
CA ALA A 129 -29.02 -8.68 -1.80
C ALA A 129 -29.60 -8.56 -0.38
N ALA A 130 -30.19 -9.65 0.13
CA ALA A 130 -30.66 -9.73 1.51
C ALA A 130 -29.53 -9.51 2.52
N TRP A 131 -28.37 -10.15 2.30
CA TRP A 131 -27.21 -9.98 3.19
C TRP A 131 -26.65 -8.55 3.22
N LEU A 132 -26.66 -7.86 2.08
CA LEU A 132 -26.20 -6.47 2.01
C LEU A 132 -27.18 -5.50 2.68
N ALA A 133 -28.47 -5.84 2.70
CA ALA A 133 -29.51 -5.06 3.36
C ALA A 133 -29.50 -5.23 4.88
N ASP A 134 -29.19 -6.44 5.37
CA ASP A 134 -29.09 -6.75 6.80
C ASP A 134 -27.79 -7.52 7.12
N PRO A 135 -26.63 -6.83 7.13
CA PRO A 135 -25.34 -7.46 7.35
C PRO A 135 -25.07 -7.65 8.84
N LEU A 136 -24.45 -8.78 9.20
CA LEU A 136 -23.93 -8.97 10.55
C LEU A 136 -22.94 -7.86 10.94
N PRO A 137 -23.07 -7.25 12.13
CA PRO A 137 -22.36 -6.03 12.51
C PRO A 137 -20.86 -6.24 12.60
N VAL A 138 -20.06 -5.46 11.86
CA VAL A 138 -18.59 -5.46 11.96
C VAL A 138 -18.17 -4.55 13.11
N LYS A 139 -17.35 -5.05 14.03
CA LYS A 139 -16.76 -4.23 15.08
C LYS A 139 -15.84 -3.20 14.42
N ALA A 140 -16.28 -1.95 14.39
CA ALA A 140 -15.42 -0.84 14.01
C ALA A 140 -14.44 -0.52 15.16
N PRO A 141 -13.23 -0.05 14.87
CA PRO A 141 -12.39 0.57 15.88
C PRO A 141 -13.10 1.82 16.43
N ALA A 142 -12.82 2.18 17.68
CA ALA A 142 -13.32 3.43 18.24
C ALA A 142 -12.84 4.62 17.37
N PRO A 143 -13.67 5.65 17.14
CA PRO A 143 -13.24 6.85 16.43
C PRO A 143 -11.96 7.42 17.05
N GLY A 144 -10.94 7.70 16.23
CA GLY A 144 -9.64 8.19 16.70
C GLY A 144 -8.68 7.13 17.22
N ALA A 145 -9.04 5.83 17.20
CA ALA A 145 -8.11 4.77 17.57
C ALA A 145 -6.95 4.67 16.56
N THR A 146 -5.74 4.97 16.99
CA THR A 146 -4.51 4.73 16.23
C THR A 146 -3.98 3.33 16.48
N CYS A 147 -3.64 2.62 15.40
CA CYS A 147 -2.87 1.39 15.51
C CYS A 147 -1.41 1.73 15.82
N HIS A 148 -1.01 1.63 17.09
CA HIS A 148 0.40 1.75 17.47
C HIS A 148 1.11 0.42 17.25
N LEU A 149 2.03 0.40 16.28
CA LEU A 149 2.99 -0.69 16.15
C LEU A 149 4.11 -0.44 17.16
N SER A 150 4.02 -1.06 18.33
CA SER A 150 5.17 -1.12 19.24
C SER A 150 6.29 -1.89 18.54
N SER A 151 7.49 -1.32 18.47
CA SER A 151 8.65 -1.88 17.76
C SER A 151 9.15 -3.23 18.31
N SER A 152 8.51 -3.76 19.36
CA SER A 152 8.83 -5.03 20.01
C SER A 152 7.58 -5.87 20.27
N SER A 153 7.07 -6.59 19.26
CA SER A 153 6.61 -7.97 19.47
C SER A 153 6.17 -8.64 18.17
N ARG A 154 6.88 -9.71 17.82
CA ARG A 154 6.49 -10.71 16.84
C ARG A 154 5.65 -11.76 17.57
N SER A 155 4.37 -11.48 17.84
CA SER A 155 3.42 -12.51 18.29
C SER A 155 1.96 -12.12 17.99
N PRO A 156 1.06 -13.06 17.65
CA PRO A 156 -0.29 -12.77 17.18
C PRO A 156 -1.24 -12.66 18.37
N THR A 157 -1.03 -11.70 19.25
CA THR A 157 -2.01 -11.35 20.28
C THR A 157 -2.81 -10.16 19.78
N PRO A 158 -4.16 -10.18 19.81
CA PRO A 158 -4.94 -9.01 19.43
C PRO A 158 -4.54 -7.83 20.32
N CYS A 159 -4.15 -6.72 19.69
CA CYS A 159 -3.78 -5.49 20.39
C CYS A 159 -4.88 -5.10 21.37
N SER A 160 -4.57 -5.11 22.66
CA SER A 160 -5.39 -4.43 23.66
C SER A 160 -5.33 -2.93 23.35
N VAL A 161 -6.47 -2.39 22.93
CA VAL A 161 -6.63 -0.94 22.72
C VAL A 161 -6.68 -0.31 24.10
N VAL A 162 -5.61 0.37 24.50
CA VAL A 162 -5.66 1.24 25.70
C VAL A 162 -6.32 2.54 25.26
N ALA A 163 -7.52 2.80 25.77
CA ALA A 163 -8.21 4.06 25.55
C ALA A 163 -7.50 5.17 26.34
N THR A 164 -6.81 6.07 25.65
CA THR A 164 -6.41 7.35 26.23
C THR A 164 -7.65 8.23 26.28
N THR A 165 -8.12 8.55 27.48
CA THR A 165 -9.18 9.54 27.71
C THR A 165 -8.65 10.93 27.31
N GLY A 166 -8.90 11.33 26.07
CA GLY A 166 -8.75 12.71 25.62
C GLY A 166 -10.01 13.50 25.96
N ALA A 167 -9.87 14.53 26.79
CA ALA A 167 -10.95 15.44 27.15
C ALA A 167 -11.52 16.13 25.89
N ALA A 168 -12.85 16.18 25.79
CA ALA A 168 -13.58 16.81 24.71
C ALA A 168 -13.35 18.33 24.68
N GLY A 169 -12.73 18.82 23.60
CA GLY A 169 -12.70 20.24 23.23
C GLY A 169 -13.90 20.56 22.33
N ALA A 170 -14.65 21.59 22.70
CA ALA A 170 -15.90 22.01 22.06
C ALA A 170 -15.72 22.40 20.58
N HIS A 171 -16.66 21.93 19.76
CA HIS A 171 -16.85 22.35 18.37
C HIS A 171 -17.31 23.82 18.32
N GLN A 172 -16.63 24.65 17.53
CA GLN A 172 -17.23 25.86 16.96
C GLN A 172 -17.22 25.77 15.44
N ARG A 173 -18.40 26.08 14.89
CA ARG A 173 -18.76 26.08 13.48
C ARG A 173 -18.15 27.29 12.79
N TRP A 174 -17.61 27.08 11.61
CA TRP A 174 -17.62 28.04 10.50
C TRP A 174 -17.91 27.26 9.22
#